data_AF-A0AAN8JUC0-F1
#
_entry.id   AF-A0AAN8JUC0-F1
#
_cell.length_a   1.000
_cell.length_b   1.000
_cell.length_c   1.000
_cell.angle_alpha   90.00
_cell.angle_beta   90.00
_cell.angle_gamma   90.00
#
_symmetry.space_group_name_H-M   'P 1'
#
loop_
_entity.id
_entity.type
_entity.pdbx_description
1 polymer ?
#
loop_
_entity_poly.entity_id
_entity_poly.type
_entity_poly.pdbx_seq_one_letter_code
_entity_poly.pdbx_strand_id
1 'polypeptide(L)'
;MGIKEEFTGTSLLGKIAFILLLVANFCNWIAFCTTEWGKRYINNNNDDIYAGYGIWRICGNQEVTSGCSRTDGWALSECVSYLGFPDF
;
A
#
# COMPACT_ATOMS: atom_id res chain seq x y z
N MET A 1 -0.56 37.96 -5.13
CA MET A 1 -0.82 37.03 -4.01
C MET A 1 -0.86 35.61 -4.56
N GLY A 2 0.31 35.12 -4.96
CA GLY A 2 0.47 33.78 -5.52
C GLY A 2 1.47 32.97 -4.72
N ILE A 3 1.38 31.64 -4.85
CA ILE A 3 2.28 30.64 -4.22
C ILE A 3 3.77 31.04 -4.28
N LYS A 4 4.18 31.74 -5.35
CA LYS A 4 5.54 32.24 -5.59
C LYS A 4 6.03 33.22 -4.51
N GLU A 5 5.15 34.14 -4.10
CA GLU A 5 5.47 35.22 -3.15
C GLU A 5 5.56 34.67 -1.72
N GLU A 6 4.65 33.76 -1.35
CA GLU A 6 4.61 33.11 -0.03
C GLU A 6 5.76 32.11 0.18
N PHE A 7 6.15 31.37 -0.88
CA PHE A 7 7.32 30.52 -0.81
C PHE A 7 8.61 31.32 -0.65
N THR A 8 8.69 32.53 -1.19
CA THR A 8 9.92 33.33 -1.07
C THR A 8 10.05 33.92 0.34
N GLY A 9 8.94 34.27 0.99
CA GLY A 9 8.89 34.78 2.37
C GLY A 9 9.00 33.73 3.49
N THR A 10 8.88 32.43 3.18
CA THR A 10 8.88 31.35 4.17
C THR A 10 10.30 30.95 4.62
N SER A 11 10.45 30.61 5.90
CA SER A 11 11.71 30.15 6.50
C SER A 11 12.26 28.90 5.79
N LEU A 12 13.58 28.75 5.77
CA LEU A 12 14.25 27.59 5.15
C LEU A 12 13.69 26.25 5.68
N LEU A 13 13.41 26.21 6.98
CA LEU A 13 12.83 25.04 7.65
C LEU A 13 11.44 24.67 7.10
N GLY A 14 10.59 25.67 6.85
CA GLY A 14 9.24 25.47 6.31
C GLY A 14 9.27 24.86 4.90
N LYS A 15 10.22 25.29 4.07
CA LYS A 15 10.42 24.73 2.72
C LYS A 15 10.84 23.27 2.76
N ILE A 16 11.78 22.93 3.64
CA ILE A 16 12.26 21.55 3.82
C ILE A 16 11.14 20.66 4.34
N ALA A 17 10.39 21.11 5.35
CA ALA A 17 9.25 20.38 5.90
C ALA A 17 8.19 20.10 4.83
N PHE A 18 7.88 21.09 3.99
CA PHE A 18 6.94 20.93 2.88
C PHE A 18 7.39 19.85 1.89
N ILE A 19 8.66 19.87 1.47
CA ILE A 19 9.21 18.87 0.55
C ILE A 19 9.14 17.47 1.17
N LEU A 20 9.51 17.32 2.45
CA LEU A 20 9.44 16.05 3.16
C LEU A 20 8.02 15.51 3.24
N LEU A 21 7.04 16.37 3.55
CA LEU A 21 5.62 15.98 3.58
C LEU A 21 5.10 15.58 2.21
N LEU A 22 5.56 16.24 1.14
CA LEU A 22 5.18 15.90 -0.22
C LEU A 22 5.74 14.53 -0.62
N VAL A 23 7.02 14.27 -0.32
CA VAL A 23 7.64 12.95 -0.55
C VAL A 23 6.95 11.88 0.27
N ALA A 24 6.67 12.12 1.56
CA ALA A 24 5.98 11.17 2.41
C ALA A 24 4.57 10.84 1.88
N ASN A 25 3.82 11.85 1.41
CA ASN A 25 2.52 11.62 0.77
C ASN A 25 2.64 10.80 -0.52
N PHE A 26 3.67 11.06 -1.33
CA PHE A 26 3.92 10.28 -2.53
C PHE A 26 4.28 8.82 -2.22
N CYS A 27 5.11 8.58 -1.20
CA CYS A 27 5.41 7.23 -0.72
C CYS A 27 4.17 6.52 -0.17
N ASN A 28 3.32 7.23 0.58
CA ASN A 28 2.04 6.69 1.06
C ASN A 28 1.16 6.29 -0.12
N TRP A 29 1.04 7.14 -1.14
CA TRP A 29 0.29 6.83 -2.35
C TRP A 29 0.79 5.55 -3.02
N ILE A 30 2.11 5.43 -3.20
CA ILE A 30 2.71 4.22 -3.76
C ILE A 30 2.38 3.01 -2.91
N ALA A 31 2.56 3.10 -1.58
CA ALA A 31 2.24 2.02 -0.66
C ALA A 31 0.78 1.60 -0.78
N PHE A 32 -0.17 2.53 -0.89
CA PHE A 32 -1.58 2.19 -1.12
C PHE A 32 -1.81 1.43 -2.43
N CYS A 33 -1.00 1.66 -3.46
CA CYS A 33 -1.10 0.98 -4.74
C CYS A 33 -0.38 -0.38 -4.81
N THR A 34 0.50 -0.70 -3.87
CA THR A 34 1.24 -1.99 -3.87
C THR A 34 0.44 -3.12 -3.22
N THR A 35 0.79 -4.35 -3.58
CA THR A 35 0.12 -5.58 -3.12
C THR A 35 0.97 -6.39 -2.14
N GLU A 36 1.91 -5.75 -1.44
CA GLU A 36 2.83 -6.41 -0.51
C GLU A 36 2.52 -6.08 0.97
N TRP A 37 1.30 -5.65 1.27
CA TRP A 37 0.89 -5.38 2.66
C TRP A 37 0.80 -6.68 3.48
N GLY A 38 0.51 -7.80 2.83
CA GLY A 38 0.58 -9.14 3.42
C GLY A 38 0.96 -10.17 2.37
N LYS A 39 1.54 -11.30 2.80
CA LYS A 39 1.87 -12.44 1.93
C LYS A 39 1.34 -13.72 2.55
N ARG A 40 0.68 -14.56 1.75
CA ARG A 40 0.23 -15.90 2.16
C ARG A 40 0.83 -16.94 1.23
N TYR A 41 1.46 -17.96 1.80
CA TYR A 41 1.92 -19.13 1.07
C TYR A 41 0.73 -20.07 0.85
N ILE A 42 0.49 -20.46 -0.41
CA ILE A 42 -0.69 -21.26 -0.79
C ILE A 42 -0.39 -22.77 -0.64
N ASN A 43 0.89 -23.16 -0.63
CA ASN A 43 1.31 -24.56 -0.46
C ASN A 43 2.46 -24.70 0.53
N ASN A 44 2.31 -25.59 1.53
CA ASN A 44 3.32 -25.86 2.56
C ASN A 44 4.57 -26.63 2.06
N ASN A 45 4.59 -27.05 0.80
CA ASN A 45 5.66 -27.90 0.26
C ASN A 45 6.56 -27.19 -0.75
N ASN A 46 6.18 -26.00 -1.24
CA ASN A 46 6.96 -25.20 -2.19
C ASN A 46 6.96 -23.74 -1.71
N ASP A 47 8.06 -23.29 -1.12
CA ASP A 47 8.25 -21.93 -0.58
C ASP A 47 8.11 -20.81 -1.63
N ASP A 48 8.03 -21.17 -2.92
CA ASP A 48 7.96 -20.23 -4.03
C ASP A 48 6.54 -19.85 -4.44
N ILE A 49 5.49 -20.34 -3.77
CA ILE A 49 4.10 -20.07 -4.14
C ILE A 49 3.44 -19.14 -3.12
N TYR A 50 3.21 -17.89 -3.50
CA TYR A 50 2.58 -16.90 -2.63
C TYR A 50 1.57 -15.99 -3.34
N ALA A 51 0.57 -15.55 -2.57
CA ALA A 51 -0.29 -14.43 -2.90
C ALA A 51 0.11 -13.21 -2.07
N GLY A 52 0.37 -12.10 -2.75
CA GLY A 52 0.52 -10.78 -2.17
C GLY A 52 -0.83 -10.08 -2.04
N TYR A 53 -1.16 -9.65 -0.83
CA TYR A 53 -2.39 -8.95 -0.49
C TYR A 53 -2.12 -7.46 -0.42
N GLY A 54 -2.85 -6.68 -1.22
CA GLY A 54 -2.95 -5.24 -1.13
C GLY A 54 -4.38 -4.79 -0.85
N ILE A 55 -4.55 -3.49 -0.66
CA ILE A 55 -5.85 -2.90 -0.35
C ILE A 55 -6.80 -3.01 -1.56
N TRP A 56 -6.28 -2.76 -2.77
CA TRP A 56 -7.09 -2.72 -4.00
C TRP A 56 -7.00 -3.98 -4.85
N ARG A 57 -5.95 -4.78 -4.66
CA ARG A 57 -5.65 -5.95 -5.48
C ARG A 57 -4.96 -7.03 -4.67
N ILE A 58 -5.21 -8.27 -5.03
CA ILE A 58 -4.44 -9.44 -4.60
C ILE A 58 -3.76 -9.99 -5.84
N CYS A 59 -2.45 -10.21 -5.80
CA CYS A 59 -1.69 -10.75 -6.92
C CYS A 59 -0.99 -12.04 -6.49
N GLY A 60 -1.19 -13.12 -7.26
CA GLY A 60 -0.47 -14.37 -7.10
C GLY A 60 0.68 -14.51 -8.10
N ASN A 61 1.64 -15.38 -7.80
CA ASN A 61 2.74 -15.71 -8.70
C ASN A 61 2.61 -17.07 -9.42
N GLN A 62 1.39 -17.61 -9.56
CA GLN A 62 1.12 -18.89 -10.24
C GLN A 62 0.21 -18.77 -11.45
N GLU A 63 0.16 -19.80 -12.31
CA GLU A 63 -0.79 -19.91 -13.43
C GLU A 63 -2.26 -20.08 -13.01
N VAL A 64 -2.55 -20.78 -11.90
CA VAL A 64 -3.93 -21.00 -11.41
C VAL A 64 -4.55 -19.74 -10.80
N THR A 65 -3.69 -18.84 -10.32
CA THR A 65 -3.98 -17.46 -9.91
C THR A 65 -3.11 -16.50 -10.74
N SER A 66 -3.03 -16.74 -12.06
CA SER A 66 -2.22 -15.89 -12.96
C SER A 66 -2.96 -14.59 -13.21
N GLY A 67 -2.84 -13.70 -12.25
CA GLY A 67 -3.51 -12.44 -12.33
C GLY A 67 -3.60 -11.75 -10.99
N CYS A 68 -3.64 -10.43 -11.10
CA CYS A 68 -4.10 -9.61 -10.00
C CYS A 68 -5.63 -9.59 -10.05
N SER A 69 -6.27 -10.11 -9.01
CA SER A 69 -7.70 -9.92 -8.79
C SER A 69 -7.94 -8.59 -8.08
N ARG A 70 -9.03 -7.89 -8.41
CA ARG A 70 -9.43 -6.67 -7.71
C ARG A 70 -10.17 -7.04 -6.44
N THR A 71 -9.86 -6.34 -5.36
CA THR A 71 -10.59 -6.40 -4.09
C THR A 71 -11.45 -5.17 -3.87
N ASP A 72 -11.26 -4.12 -4.69
CA ASP A 72 -12.03 -2.87 -4.68
C ASP A 72 -12.20 -2.26 -3.26
N GLY A 73 -11.20 -2.46 -2.39
CA GLY A 73 -11.18 -1.94 -1.02
C GLY A 73 -12.04 -2.73 -0.02
N TRP A 74 -12.57 -3.89 -0.39
CA TRP A 74 -13.34 -4.74 0.52
C TRP A 74 -12.43 -5.44 1.52
N ALA A 75 -12.92 -5.57 2.76
CA ALA A 75 -12.25 -6.34 3.79
C ALA A 75 -12.24 -7.83 3.40
N LEU A 76 -11.06 -8.38 3.21
CA LEU A 76 -10.89 -9.81 3.00
C LEU A 76 -11.00 -10.50 4.35
N SER A 77 -11.93 -11.44 4.50
CA SER A 77 -12.06 -12.26 5.71
C SER A 77 -10.75 -12.95 6.09
N GLU A 78 -9.93 -13.32 5.10
CA GLU A 78 -8.60 -13.90 5.32
C GLU A 78 -7.58 -12.92 5.93
N CYS A 79 -7.76 -11.60 5.81
CA CYS A 79 -6.88 -10.60 6.46
C CYS A 79 -7.29 -10.28 7.90
N VAL A 80 -8.56 -10.48 8.26
CA VAL A 80 -9.09 -10.19 9.61
C VAL A 80 -8.44 -11.11 10.65
N SER A 81 -8.18 -12.36 10.28
CA SER A 81 -7.54 -13.36 11.15
C SER A 81 -6.09 -13.02 11.52
N TYR A 82 -5.37 -12.24 10.70
CA TYR A 82 -3.96 -11.90 10.93
C TYR A 82 -3.73 -10.51 11.54
N LEU A 83 -4.74 -9.63 11.48
CA LEU A 83 -4.68 -8.30 12.09
C LEU A 83 -5.33 -8.25 13.49
N GLY A 84 -5.88 -9.36 13.99
CA GLY A 84 -6.44 -9.46 15.34
C GLY A 84 -7.71 -8.61 15.54
N PHE A 85 -8.40 -8.23 14.46
CA PHE A 85 -9.69 -7.56 14.56
C PHE A 85 -10.79 -8.61 14.68
N PRO A 86 -11.73 -8.47 15.63
CA PRO A 86 -12.84 -9.41 15.78
C PRO A 86 -13.82 -9.24 14.60
N ASP A 87 -14.23 -10.36 14.02
CA ASP A 87 -15.32 -10.44 13.05
C ASP A 87 -16.62 -9.92 13.71
N PHE A 88 -17.28 -8.93 13.09
CA PHE A 88 -18.63 -8.45 13.44
C PHE A 88 -19.61 -8.77 12.31
#